data_AF-A0A9E2EVC2-F1
#
_entry.id   AF-A0A9E2EVC2-F1
#
_cell.length_a   1.000
_cell.length_b   1.000
_cell.length_c   1.000
_cell.angle_alpha   90.00
_cell.angle_beta   90.00
_cell.angle_gamma   90.00
#
_symmetry.space_group_name_H-M   'P 1'
#
loop_
_entity.id
_entity.type
_entity.pdbx_description
1 polymer ?
#
loop_
_entity_poly.entity_id
_entity_poly.type
_entity_poly.pdbx_seq_one_letter_code
_entity_poly.pdbx_strand_id
1 'polypeptide(L)'
;DGLLGAYGVEAILRDESIRAALSGVVLCANDPVGAWGGVEILRNGFDIDPIAVTGPATDNQVGIDILAERCNVPAINAMTHAAELGDLLQSRLGLVRSDLRKATL
;
A
#
# COMPACT_ATOMS: atom_id res chain seq x y z
N ASP A 1 4.83 11.18 -6.08
CA ASP A 1 4.54 11.50 -7.49
C ASP A 1 5.46 10.69 -8.40
N GLY A 2 5.22 9.38 -8.48
CA GLY A 2 6.04 8.47 -9.30
C GLY A 2 5.22 7.68 -10.32
N LEU A 3 3.92 7.49 -10.07
CA LEU A 3 3.03 6.71 -10.94
C LEU A 3 2.67 7.43 -12.24
N LEU A 4 2.56 8.76 -12.20
CA LEU A 4 2.29 9.59 -13.36
C LEU A 4 3.55 10.38 -13.70
N GLY A 5 4.03 10.28 -14.94
CA GLY A 5 5.12 11.10 -15.44
C GLY A 5 6.26 10.31 -16.08
N ALA A 6 7.29 11.04 -16.49
CA ALA A 6 8.40 10.52 -17.30
C ALA A 6 9.43 9.70 -16.51
N TYR A 7 9.14 9.33 -15.26
CA TYR A 7 10.07 8.61 -14.37
C TYR A 7 10.16 7.10 -14.66
N GLY A 8 9.42 6.59 -15.65
CA GLY A 8 9.53 5.20 -16.11
C GLY A 8 8.84 4.16 -15.24
N VAL A 9 8.19 4.56 -14.13
CA VAL A 9 7.43 3.64 -13.26
C VAL A 9 6.32 2.93 -14.04
N GLU A 10 5.66 3.63 -14.96
CA GLU A 10 4.67 3.03 -15.85
C GLU A 10 5.25 1.87 -16.66
N ALA A 11 6.46 2.00 -17.21
CA ALA A 11 7.10 0.93 -17.97
C ALA A 11 7.38 -0.30 -17.09
N ILE A 12 7.77 -0.07 -15.83
CA ILE A 12 8.01 -1.14 -14.84
C ILE A 12 6.71 -1.87 -14.50
N LEU A 13 5.60 -1.15 -14.26
CA LEU A 13 4.32 -1.76 -13.88
C LEU A 13 3.59 -2.42 -15.05
N ARG A 14 3.88 -2.00 -16.30
CA ARG A 14 3.36 -2.64 -17.52
C ARG A 14 4.10 -3.92 -17.87
N ASP A 15 5.35 -4.09 -17.43
CA ASP A 15 6.12 -5.30 -17.69
C ASP A 15 5.53 -6.50 -16.95
N GLU A 16 5.13 -7.52 -17.70
CA GLU A 16 4.46 -8.70 -17.15
C GLU A 16 5.38 -9.52 -16.24
N SER A 17 6.66 -9.61 -16.57
CA SER A 17 7.63 -10.38 -15.79
C SER A 17 7.89 -9.74 -14.43
N ILE A 18 7.95 -8.40 -14.41
CA ILE A 18 8.07 -7.64 -13.17
C ILE A 18 6.78 -7.77 -12.36
N ARG A 19 5.61 -7.56 -12.99
CA ARG A 19 4.32 -7.66 -12.29
C ARG A 19 4.12 -9.05 -11.69
N ALA A 20 4.50 -10.12 -12.39
CA ALA A 20 4.44 -11.48 -11.87
C ALA A 20 5.40 -11.73 -10.69
N ALA A 21 6.49 -10.97 -10.59
CA ALA A 21 7.44 -11.06 -9.49
C ALA A 21 7.05 -10.22 -8.26
N LEU A 22 6.12 -9.25 -8.41
CA LEU A 22 5.65 -8.43 -7.29
C LEU A 22 4.78 -9.28 -6.35
N SER A 23 5.15 -9.30 -5.07
CA SER A 23 4.30 -9.88 -4.02
C SER A 23 3.23 -8.91 -3.50
N GLY A 24 3.38 -7.61 -3.79
CA GLY A 24 2.44 -6.57 -3.40
C GLY A 24 2.99 -5.17 -3.61
N VAL A 25 2.10 -4.18 -3.53
CA VAL A 25 2.43 -2.75 -3.66
C VAL A 25 1.91 -2.00 -2.44
N VAL A 26 2.74 -1.12 -1.89
CA VAL A 26 2.34 -0.13 -0.88
C VAL A 26 2.45 1.26 -1.52
N LEU A 27 1.34 2.00 -1.54
CA LEU A 27 1.30 3.32 -2.14
C LEU A 27 1.66 4.39 -1.11
N CYS A 28 2.74 5.13 -1.34
CA CYS A 28 3.08 6.31 -0.54
C CYS A 28 2.53 7.57 -1.20
N ALA A 29 1.71 8.34 -0.48
CA ALA A 29 1.00 9.50 -1.00
C ALA A 29 1.07 10.70 -0.04
N ASN A 30 1.10 11.91 -0.60
CA ASN A 30 1.25 13.15 0.16
C ASN A 30 -0.06 13.66 0.77
N ASP A 31 -1.19 13.36 0.16
CA ASP A 31 -2.50 13.84 0.59
C ASP A 31 -3.60 12.87 0.15
N PRO A 32 -4.83 12.98 0.70
CA PRO A 32 -5.92 12.05 0.39
C PRO A 32 -6.33 12.02 -1.09
N VAL A 33 -6.22 13.15 -1.81
CA VAL A 33 -6.56 13.21 -3.25
C VAL A 33 -5.50 12.46 -4.06
N GLY A 34 -4.21 12.69 -3.78
CA GLY A 34 -3.11 11.98 -4.41
C GLY A 34 -3.13 10.48 -4.12
N ALA A 35 -3.50 10.09 -2.90
CA ALA A 35 -3.68 8.70 -2.51
C ALA A 35 -4.82 8.04 -3.30
N TRP A 36 -6.01 8.65 -3.33
CA TRP A 36 -7.15 8.14 -4.09
C TRP A 36 -6.83 8.01 -5.58
N GLY A 37 -6.25 9.05 -6.18
CA GLY A 37 -5.84 9.03 -7.58
C GLY A 37 -4.81 7.92 -7.87
N GLY A 38 -3.82 7.75 -6.98
CA GLY A 38 -2.83 6.68 -7.10
C GLY A 38 -3.45 5.28 -7.02
N VAL A 39 -4.41 5.06 -6.12
CA VAL A 39 -5.15 3.79 -6.01
C VAL A 39 -5.94 3.51 -7.29
N GLU A 40 -6.68 4.49 -7.81
CA GLU A 40 -7.44 4.34 -9.06
C GLU A 40 -6.53 4.06 -10.26
N ILE A 41 -5.36 4.69 -10.34
CA ILE A 41 -4.38 4.45 -11.40
C ILE A 41 -3.80 3.03 -11.31
N LEU A 42 -3.46 2.57 -10.10
CA LEU A 42 -2.97 1.21 -9.89
C LEU A 42 -4.00 0.16 -10.32
N ARG A 43 -5.25 0.31 -9.89
CA ARG A 43 -6.33 -0.62 -10.21
C ARG A 43 -6.69 -0.60 -11.69
N ASN A 44 -7.03 0.58 -12.22
CA ASN A 44 -7.58 0.69 -13.56
C ASN A 44 -6.51 0.70 -14.66
N GLY A 45 -5.29 1.14 -14.34
CA GLY A 45 -4.20 1.27 -15.30
C GLY A 45 -3.24 0.07 -15.34
N PHE A 46 -3.06 -0.61 -14.20
CA PHE A 46 -2.04 -1.65 -14.04
C PHE A 46 -2.56 -2.99 -13.50
N ASP A 47 -3.86 -3.10 -13.19
CA ASP A 47 -4.47 -4.28 -12.56
C ASP A 47 -3.77 -4.66 -11.24
N ILE A 48 -3.42 -3.65 -10.45
CA ILE A 48 -2.77 -3.79 -9.15
C ILE A 48 -3.67 -3.21 -8.07
N ASP A 49 -4.05 -4.04 -7.10
CA ASP A 49 -4.68 -3.58 -5.86
C ASP A 49 -3.60 -3.36 -4.79
N PRO A 50 -3.35 -2.13 -4.31
CA PRO A 50 -2.33 -1.88 -3.30
C PRO A 50 -2.74 -2.50 -1.96
N ILE A 51 -1.76 -3.04 -1.23
CA ILE A 51 -1.97 -3.64 0.10
C ILE A 51 -2.33 -2.57 1.14
N ALA A 52 -1.69 -1.41 1.05
CA ALA A 52 -1.86 -0.30 1.96
C ALA A 52 -1.50 1.04 1.29
N VAL A 53 -2.05 2.11 1.83
CA VAL A 53 -1.61 3.50 1.60
C VAL A 53 -0.84 3.99 2.82
N THR A 54 0.25 4.71 2.59
CA THR A 54 1.07 5.35 3.61
C THR A 54 1.55 6.74 3.17
N GLY A 55 2.39 7.38 3.98
CA GLY A 55 2.92 8.72 3.74
C GLY A 55 2.09 9.82 4.38
N PRO A 56 2.36 11.10 4.07
CA PRO A 56 1.70 12.23 4.72
C PRO A 56 0.17 12.26 4.61
N ALA A 57 -0.41 11.56 3.62
CA ALA A 57 -1.86 11.33 3.52
C ALA A 57 -2.46 10.61 4.75
N THR A 58 -1.62 9.98 5.56
CA THR A 58 -1.99 9.19 6.75
C THR A 58 -1.52 9.85 8.06
N ASP A 59 -1.12 11.12 8.05
CA ASP A 59 -0.60 11.81 9.25
C ASP A 59 -1.66 12.09 10.32
N ASN A 60 -2.95 12.08 9.96
CA ASN A 60 -4.04 12.32 10.90
C ASN A 60 -5.27 11.46 10.59
N GLN A 61 -6.18 11.39 11.57
CA GLN A 61 -7.38 10.56 11.49
C GLN A 61 -8.30 10.96 10.33
N VAL A 62 -8.45 12.25 10.05
CA VAL A 62 -9.32 12.72 8.95
C VAL A 62 -8.82 12.20 7.60
N GLY A 63 -7.52 12.23 7.36
CA GLY A 63 -6.92 11.67 6.15
C GLY A 63 -7.15 10.16 6.06
N ILE A 64 -6.92 9.42 7.16
CA ILE A 64 -7.16 7.98 7.24
C ILE A 64 -8.62 7.64 6.94
N ASP A 65 -9.58 8.35 7.53
CA ASP A 65 -11.02 8.12 7.36
C ASP A 65 -11.44 8.32 5.90
N ILE A 66 -10.97 9.40 5.25
CA ILE A 66 -11.23 9.64 3.82
C ILE A 66 -10.71 8.48 2.97
N LEU A 67 -9.51 7.96 3.27
CA LEU A 67 -8.92 6.85 2.53
C LEU A 67 -9.68 5.54 2.75
N ALA A 68 -10.11 5.26 3.98
CA ALA A 68 -10.93 4.10 4.29
C ALA A 68 -12.25 4.14 3.50
N GLU A 69 -12.93 5.29 3.48
CA GLU A 69 -14.20 5.47 2.77
C GLU A 69 -14.06 5.43 1.24
N ARG A 70 -13.01 6.07 0.70
CA ARG A 70 -12.87 6.30 -0.75
C ARG A 70 -12.08 5.23 -1.46
N CYS A 71 -11.04 4.70 -0.82
CA CYS A 71 -10.12 3.77 -1.47
C CYS A 71 -10.45 2.31 -1.12
N ASN A 72 -11.07 2.06 0.03
CA ASN A 72 -11.23 0.70 0.58
C ASN A 72 -9.89 -0.05 0.66
N VAL A 73 -8.83 0.67 1.06
CA VAL A 73 -7.47 0.17 1.26
C VAL A 73 -7.01 0.61 2.65
N PRO A 74 -6.33 -0.23 3.43
CA PRO A 74 -5.76 0.16 4.71
C PRO A 74 -4.86 1.39 4.57
N ALA A 75 -5.11 2.42 5.39
CA ALA A 75 -4.29 3.62 5.45
C ALA A 75 -3.51 3.63 6.76
N ILE A 76 -2.20 3.39 6.69
CA ILE A 76 -1.33 3.23 7.87
C ILE A 76 -0.07 4.07 7.68
N ASN A 77 0.22 4.93 8.65
CA ASN A 77 1.41 5.77 8.62
C ASN A 77 2.66 4.95 8.98
N ALA A 78 3.57 4.80 8.03
CA ALA A 78 4.78 4.00 8.21
C ALA A 78 5.74 4.56 9.28
N MET A 79 5.68 5.87 9.58
CA MET A 79 6.56 6.50 10.57
C MET A 79 6.03 6.36 11.99
N THR A 80 4.70 6.47 12.19
CA THR A 80 4.09 6.42 13.53
C THR A 80 3.51 5.05 13.89
N HIS A 81 3.17 4.22 12.90
CA HIS A 81 2.51 2.91 13.06
C HIS A 81 3.27 1.81 12.29
N ALA A 82 4.61 1.85 12.32
CA ALA A 82 5.46 0.92 11.56
C ALA A 82 5.20 -0.57 11.85
N ALA A 83 4.98 -0.92 13.12
CA ALA A 83 4.71 -2.30 13.53
C ALA A 83 3.39 -2.81 12.96
N GLU A 84 2.33 -2.00 13.04
CA GLU A 84 1.01 -2.30 12.48
C GLU A 84 1.09 -2.51 10.96
N LEU A 85 1.80 -1.63 10.25
CA LEU A 85 2.05 -1.79 8.82
C LEU A 85 2.80 -3.11 8.54
N GLY A 86 3.83 -3.42 9.32
CA GLY A 86 4.59 -4.66 9.19
C GLY A 86 3.74 -5.91 9.41
N ASP A 87 2.84 -5.90 10.40
CA ASP A 87 1.92 -7.01 10.68
C ASP A 87 0.91 -7.19 9.55
N LEU A 88 0.36 -6.10 9.02
CA LEU A 88 -0.52 -6.14 7.84
C LEU A 88 0.20 -6.76 6.64
N LEU A 89 1.43 -6.32 6.35
CA LEU A 89 2.22 -6.82 5.23
C LEU A 89 2.55 -8.31 5.40
N GLN A 90 3.01 -8.73 6.57
CA GLN A 90 3.27 -10.15 6.85
C GLN A 90 2.02 -11.02 6.66
N SER A 91 0.87 -10.55 7.14
CA SER A 91 -0.41 -11.23 7.00
C SER A 91 -0.81 -11.37 5.53
N ARG A 92 -0.76 -10.26 4.77
CA ARG A 92 -1.14 -10.21 3.35
C ARG A 92 -0.22 -11.02 2.45
N LEU A 93 1.06 -11.11 2.81
CA LEU A 93 2.07 -11.89 2.10
C LEU A 93 2.14 -13.36 2.56
N GLY A 94 1.33 -13.77 3.55
CA GLY A 94 1.34 -15.13 4.08
C GLY A 94 2.63 -15.52 4.80
N LEU A 95 3.37 -14.54 5.33
CA LEU A 95 4.66 -14.74 6.00
C LEU A 95 4.51 -15.11 7.49
N VAL A 96 3.31 -14.98 8.05
CA VAL A 96 3.04 -15.35 9.44
C VAL A 96 3.12 -16.88 9.58
N ARG A 97 4.24 -17.37 10.12
CA ARG A 97 4.35 -18.78 10.55
C ARG A 97 3.42 -19.01 11.75
N SER A 98 2.68 -20.11 11.70
CA SER A 98 1.79 -20.64 12.74
C SER A 98 2.46 -20.87 14.11
N ASP A 99 3.79 -20.73 14.18
CA ASP A 99 4.62 -21.37 15.19
C ASP A 99 5.00 -20.43 16.35
N LEU A 100 4.81 -19.11 16.21
CA LEU A 100 5.21 -18.13 17.24
C LEU A 100 4.15 -17.86 18.31
N ARG A 101 2.92 -18.39 18.19
CA ARG A 101 1.87 -18.23 19.22
C ARG A 101 2.08 -19.11 20.48
N LYS A 102 3.14 -19.91 20.55
CA LYS A 102 3.45 -20.77 21.71
C LYS A 102 4.54 -20.24 22.64
N ALA A 103 5.04 -19.02 22.44
CA ALA A 103 6.03 -18.42 23.33
C ALA A 103 5.41 -17.32 24.21
N THR A 104 4.41 -17.68 25.00
CA THR A 104 4.09 -16.94 26.22
C THR A 104 3.95 -17.97 27.34
N LEU A 105 5.04 -18.12 28.10
CA LEU A 105 5.09 -18.72 29.43
C LEU A 105 4.42 -17.78 30.43
#